data_AF-A0A2H0TZA0-F1
#
_entry.id   AF-A0A2H0TZA0-F1
#
_cell.length_a   1.000
_cell.length_b   1.000
_cell.length_c   1.000
_cell.angle_alpha   90.00
_cell.angle_beta   90.00
_cell.angle_gamma   90.00
#
_symmetry.space_group_name_H-M   'P 1'
#
loop_
_entity.id
_entity.type
_entity.pdbx_description
1 polymer ?
#
loop_
_entity_poly.entity_id
_entity_poly.type
_entity_poly.pdbx_seq_one_letter_code
_entity_poly.pdbx_strand_id
1 'polypeptide(L)'
;MHGNIKIVQRDFHEAWHTIFGNMTPIEVAEFIIRLSPAGYFKQVVMVARLWGREYLVELRILEQQHNFEEFKASKKAAWQKLFADKEWFWVVVEIIEGWSPSDYFTRVELTARDNGNRHSYKLSLE
;
A
#
# COMPACT_ATOMS: atom_id res chain seq x y z
N MET A 1 -8.77 21.83 11.97
CA MET A 1 -8.89 21.30 10.59
C MET A 1 -8.72 19.80 10.66
N HIS A 2 -9.66 19.02 10.12
CA HIS A 2 -9.62 17.55 10.14
C HIS A 2 -8.61 17.06 9.08
N GLY A 3 -7.32 17.05 9.44
CA GLY A 3 -6.20 16.97 8.48
C GLY A 3 -5.95 15.61 7.81
N ASN A 4 -6.67 14.54 8.16
CA ASN A 4 -6.42 13.19 7.66
C ASN A 4 -7.63 12.61 6.90
N ILE A 5 -8.27 13.40 6.03
CA ILE A 5 -9.42 12.93 5.24
C ILE A 5 -9.06 12.99 3.76
N LYS A 6 -9.19 11.85 3.06
CA LYS A 6 -9.14 11.77 1.61
C LYS A 6 -10.56 11.62 1.07
N ILE A 7 -10.95 12.48 0.14
CA ILE A 7 -12.25 12.37 -0.54
C ILE A 7 -12.07 11.44 -1.74
N VAL A 8 -12.87 10.38 -1.78
CA VAL A 8 -12.89 9.38 -2.85
C VAL A 8 -14.32 9.14 -3.33
N GLN A 9 -14.49 8.71 -4.57
CA GLN A 9 -15.80 8.32 -5.07
C GLN A 9 -16.34 7.11 -4.29
N ARG A 10 -17.64 7.12 -3.99
CA ARG A 10 -18.28 6.14 -3.10
C ARG A 10 -18.09 4.70 -3.56
N ASP A 11 -18.20 4.46 -4.85
CA ASP A 11 -18.11 3.15 -5.47
C ASP A 11 -16.67 2.58 -5.47
N PHE A 12 -15.65 3.45 -5.41
CA PHE A 12 -14.26 3.08 -5.13
C PHE A 12 -14.04 2.86 -3.63
N HIS A 13 -14.65 3.68 -2.77
CA HIS A 13 -14.61 3.52 -1.31
C HIS A 13 -15.21 2.18 -0.85
N GLU A 14 -16.34 1.77 -1.43
CA GLU A 14 -16.97 0.47 -1.15
C GLU A 14 -16.10 -0.70 -1.64
N ALA A 15 -15.46 -0.56 -2.80
CA ALA A 15 -14.50 -1.54 -3.30
C ALA A 15 -13.28 -1.66 -2.36
N TRP A 16 -12.75 -0.54 -1.86
CA TRP A 16 -11.70 -0.54 -0.85
C TRP A 16 -12.11 -1.33 0.39
N HIS A 17 -13.27 -1.02 0.98
CA HIS A 17 -13.77 -1.72 2.17
C HIS A 17 -14.05 -3.20 1.92
N THR A 18 -14.48 -3.58 0.72
CA THR A 18 -14.66 -5.00 0.35
C THR A 18 -13.35 -5.78 0.47
N ILE A 19 -12.24 -5.16 0.06
CA ILE A 19 -10.92 -5.80 0.06
C ILE A 19 -10.25 -5.70 1.43
N PHE A 20 -10.16 -4.49 1.96
CA PHE A 20 -9.27 -4.14 3.07
C PHE A 20 -10.02 -3.84 4.38
N GLY A 21 -11.35 -3.90 4.40
CA GLY A 21 -12.12 -3.56 5.59
C GLY A 21 -11.79 -2.15 6.08
N ASN A 22 -11.42 -2.03 7.36
CA ASN A 22 -11.13 -0.74 8.00
C ASN A 22 -9.62 -0.43 8.11
N MET A 23 -8.78 -1.15 7.35
CA MET A 23 -7.34 -0.90 7.37
C MET A 23 -7.01 0.51 6.87
N THR A 24 -6.08 1.15 7.57
CA THR A 24 -5.49 2.44 7.21
C THR A 24 -4.56 2.29 6.00
N PRO A 25 -4.23 3.39 5.28
CA PRO A 25 -3.36 3.29 4.11
C PRO A 25 -1.99 2.64 4.39
N ILE A 26 -1.36 2.89 5.55
CA ILE A 26 -0.08 2.23 5.90
C ILE A 26 -0.25 0.73 6.13
N GLU A 27 -1.33 0.32 6.79
CA GLU A 27 -1.64 -1.10 7.01
C GLU A 27 -1.93 -1.81 5.69
N VAL A 28 -2.64 -1.16 4.76
CA VAL A 28 -2.88 -1.72 3.42
C VAL A 28 -1.58 -1.82 2.63
N ALA A 29 -0.75 -0.79 2.62
CA ALA A 29 0.56 -0.83 1.97
C ALA A 29 1.44 -1.98 2.52
N GLU A 30 1.50 -2.12 3.85
CA GLU A 30 2.18 -3.23 4.51
C GLU A 30 1.62 -4.59 4.08
N PHE A 31 0.29 -4.72 4.06
CA PHE A 31 -0.39 -5.95 3.65
C PHE A 31 -0.04 -6.33 2.21
N ILE A 32 -0.05 -5.38 1.27
CA ILE A 32 0.36 -5.63 -0.13
C ILE A 32 1.83 -6.09 -0.21
N ILE A 33 2.72 -5.50 0.58
CA ILE A 33 4.14 -5.91 0.63
C ILE A 33 4.28 -7.34 1.16
N ARG A 34 3.52 -7.70 2.20
CA ARG A 34 3.52 -9.06 2.76
C ARG A 34 3.01 -10.12 1.79
N LEU A 35 2.06 -9.75 0.92
CA LEU A 35 1.51 -10.65 -0.10
C LEU A 35 2.42 -10.82 -1.33
N SER A 36 3.33 -9.87 -1.58
CA SER A 36 4.24 -9.96 -2.72
C SER A 36 5.20 -11.16 -2.60
N PRO A 37 5.71 -11.69 -3.73
CA PRO A 37 6.66 -12.80 -3.71
C PRO A 37 7.88 -12.54 -2.84
N ALA A 38 8.44 -13.62 -2.28
CA ALA A 38 9.61 -13.56 -1.42
C ALA A 38 10.76 -12.80 -2.10
N GLY A 39 11.21 -11.71 -1.48
CA GLY A 39 12.29 -10.89 -2.00
C GLY A 39 11.96 -10.05 -3.24
N TYR A 40 10.68 -9.88 -3.61
CA TYR A 40 10.26 -8.92 -4.64
C TYR A 40 10.68 -7.49 -4.27
N PHE A 41 10.28 -7.03 -3.08
CA PHE A 41 10.79 -5.79 -2.50
C PHE A 41 12.21 -6.01 -1.94
N LYS A 42 13.10 -5.06 -2.23
CA LYS A 42 14.49 -5.06 -1.74
C LYS A 42 14.72 -4.03 -0.63
N GLN A 43 13.91 -2.98 -0.61
CA GLN A 43 13.88 -1.98 0.45
C GLN A 43 12.44 -1.52 0.66
N VAL A 44 12.02 -1.48 1.91
CA VAL A 44 10.77 -0.84 2.34
C VAL A 44 11.09 -0.08 3.62
N VAL A 45 10.88 1.23 3.57
CA VAL A 45 10.77 2.11 4.74
C VAL A 45 9.54 2.98 4.49
N MET A 46 8.55 2.93 5.36
CA MET A 46 7.39 3.80 5.32
C MET A 46 7.15 4.38 6.71
N VAL A 47 7.07 5.69 6.80
CA VAL A 47 6.72 6.42 8.02
C VAL A 47 5.42 7.16 7.76
N ALA A 48 4.41 6.89 8.58
CA ALA A 48 3.13 7.59 8.53
C ALA A 48 2.76 8.22 9.87
N ARG A 49 2.00 9.31 9.83
CA ARG A 49 1.46 9.99 11.00
C ARG A 49 -0.03 9.69 11.17
N LEU A 50 -0.37 8.91 12.18
CA LEU A 50 -1.74 8.52 12.50
C LEU A 50 -2.07 8.98 13.94
N TRP A 51 -3.10 9.79 14.08
CA TRP A 51 -3.60 10.30 15.37
C TRP A 51 -2.51 10.89 16.28
N GLY A 52 -1.57 11.63 15.70
CA GLY A 52 -0.47 12.28 16.42
C GLY A 52 0.69 11.34 16.80
N ARG A 53 0.69 10.09 16.32
CA ARG A 53 1.79 9.14 16.48
C ARG A 53 2.43 8.79 15.14
N GLU A 54 3.71 8.48 15.17
CA GLU A 54 4.45 8.00 14.00
C GLU A 54 4.48 6.47 13.99
N TYR A 55 4.18 5.91 12.83
CA TYR A 55 4.15 4.48 12.57
C TYR A 55 5.22 4.17 11.53
N LEU A 56 6.09 3.22 11.85
CA LEU A 56 7.20 2.79 11.00
C LEU A 56 6.97 1.36 10.51
N VAL A 57 7.03 1.18 9.20
CA VAL A 57 7.06 -0.13 8.55
C VAL A 57 8.41 -0.28 7.85
N GLU A 58 9.15 -1.33 8.19
CA GLU A 58 10.43 -1.69 7.58
C GLU A 58 10.47 -3.14 7.12
N LEU A 59 11.06 -3.39 5.95
CA LEU A 59 11.11 -4.73 5.35
C LEU A 59 11.71 -5.79 6.28
N ARG A 60 12.68 -5.42 7.13
CA ARG A 60 13.37 -6.32 8.07
C ARG A 60 12.43 -6.99 9.08
N ILE A 61 11.26 -6.40 9.31
CA ILE A 61 10.28 -6.82 10.32
C ILE A 61 9.12 -7.60 9.66
N LEU A 62 9.05 -7.62 8.32
CA LEU A 62 7.95 -8.23 7.58
C LEU A 62 8.26 -9.69 7.24
N GLU A 63 7.59 -10.62 7.92
CA GLU A 63 7.43 -11.98 7.38
C GLU A 63 6.44 -11.93 6.22
N GLN A 64 6.91 -12.27 5.02
CA GLN A 64 6.08 -12.39 3.82
C GLN A 64 5.33 -13.71 3.87
N GLN A 65 4.00 -13.64 4.01
CA GLN A 65 3.14 -14.81 4.08
C GLN A 65 2.51 -15.08 2.72
N HIS A 66 2.68 -16.31 2.24
CA HIS A 66 2.16 -16.76 0.96
C HIS A 66 0.73 -17.29 1.15
N ASN A 67 -0.28 -16.58 0.63
CA ASN A 67 -1.45 -17.15 -0.07
C ASN A 67 -2.37 -16.04 -0.66
N PHE A 68 -1.90 -15.28 -1.66
CA PHE A 68 -2.72 -14.23 -2.28
C PHE A 68 -3.77 -14.74 -3.28
N GLU A 69 -3.53 -15.90 -3.90
CA GLU A 69 -4.38 -16.38 -5.00
C GLU A 69 -5.83 -16.67 -4.54
N GLU A 70 -6.01 -17.21 -3.34
CA GLU A 70 -7.34 -17.41 -2.74
C GLU A 70 -8.04 -16.08 -2.41
N PHE A 71 -7.28 -15.08 -1.96
CA PHE A 71 -7.79 -13.74 -1.67
C PHE A 71 -8.23 -13.01 -2.95
N LYS A 72 -7.43 -13.12 -4.02
CA LYS A 72 -7.69 -12.48 -5.32
C LYS A 72 -8.94 -13.05 -5.98
N ALA A 73 -9.18 -14.36 -5.89
CA ALA A 73 -10.32 -14.99 -6.55
C ALA A 73 -11.68 -14.53 -6.01
N SER A 74 -11.82 -14.43 -4.68
CA SER A 74 -13.08 -14.01 -4.05
C SER A 74 -13.36 -12.51 -4.15
N LYS A 75 -12.32 -11.69 -4.33
CA LYS A 75 -12.42 -10.21 -4.36
C LYS A 75 -12.01 -9.58 -5.70
N LYS A 76 -11.95 -10.38 -6.76
CA LYS A 76 -11.38 -10.01 -8.07
C LYS A 76 -11.98 -8.74 -8.66
N ALA A 77 -13.31 -8.59 -8.63
CA ALA A 77 -13.98 -7.43 -9.22
C ALA A 77 -13.64 -6.12 -8.50
N ALA A 78 -13.61 -6.13 -7.17
CA ALA A 78 -13.18 -4.98 -6.38
C ALA A 78 -11.71 -4.66 -6.62
N TRP A 79 -10.85 -5.68 -6.67
CA TRP A 79 -9.43 -5.50 -6.96
C TRP A 79 -9.21 -4.85 -8.32
N GLN A 80 -9.85 -5.38 -9.37
CA GLN A 80 -9.74 -4.85 -10.73
C GLN A 80 -10.20 -3.39 -10.80
N LYS A 81 -11.22 -3.03 -10.03
CA LYS A 81 -11.72 -1.67 -9.97
C LYS A 81 -10.72 -0.71 -9.32
N LEU A 82 -10.08 -1.12 -8.22
CA LEU A 82 -9.15 -0.26 -7.50
C LEU A 82 -7.79 -0.14 -8.21
N PHE A 83 -7.25 -1.25 -8.69
CA PHE A 83 -5.85 -1.33 -9.10
C PHE A 83 -5.65 -1.86 -10.53
N ALA A 84 -6.72 -2.29 -11.20
CA ALA A 84 -6.66 -2.96 -12.50
C ALA A 84 -5.57 -4.06 -12.51
N ASP A 85 -4.71 -4.06 -13.51
CA ASP A 85 -3.63 -5.02 -13.68
C ASP A 85 -2.27 -4.48 -13.16
N LYS A 86 -2.28 -3.51 -12.25
CA LYS A 86 -1.05 -2.93 -11.69
C LYS A 86 -0.24 -3.98 -10.94
N GLU A 87 1.08 -3.91 -11.12
CA GLU A 87 2.04 -4.70 -10.36
C GLU A 87 2.09 -4.26 -8.89
N TRP A 88 2.54 -5.16 -8.01
CA TRP A 88 2.63 -4.94 -6.57
C TRP A 88 3.27 -3.61 -6.17
N PHE A 89 4.39 -3.27 -6.81
CA PHE A 89 5.08 -2.01 -6.56
C PHE A 89 4.17 -0.80 -6.81
N TRP A 90 3.48 -0.78 -7.95
CA TRP A 90 2.62 0.34 -8.34
C TRP A 90 1.34 0.41 -7.53
N VAL A 91 0.83 -0.73 -7.06
CA VAL A 91 -0.29 -0.76 -6.09
C VAL A 91 0.10 -0.05 -4.80
N VAL A 92 1.29 -0.33 -4.25
CA VAL A 92 1.77 0.34 -3.03
C VAL A 92 1.93 1.85 -3.25
N VAL A 93 2.54 2.26 -4.38
CA VAL A 93 2.68 3.68 -4.74
C VAL A 93 1.31 4.37 -4.85
N GLU A 94 0.33 3.72 -5.48
CA GLU A 94 -1.02 4.25 -5.58
C GLU A 94 -1.72 4.37 -4.22
N ILE A 95 -1.49 3.45 -3.29
CA ILE A 95 -2.00 3.59 -1.93
C ILE A 95 -1.41 4.84 -1.26
N ILE A 96 -0.10 5.06 -1.43
CA ILE A 96 0.61 6.22 -0.86
C ILE A 96 0.10 7.54 -1.45
N GLU A 97 -0.01 7.65 -2.77
CA GLU A 97 -0.36 8.91 -3.43
C GLU A 97 -1.88 9.12 -3.59
N GLY A 98 -2.57 8.06 -4.00
CA GLY A 98 -3.97 8.08 -4.42
C GLY A 98 -4.96 7.86 -3.30
N TRP A 99 -4.60 7.10 -2.26
CA TRP A 99 -5.53 6.70 -1.19
C TRP A 99 -5.24 7.33 0.17
N SER A 100 -4.05 7.89 0.33
CA SER A 100 -3.68 8.51 1.59
C SER A 100 -4.09 9.99 1.63
N PRO A 101 -4.47 10.50 2.82
CA PRO A 101 -4.57 11.94 3.05
C PRO A 101 -3.23 12.63 2.79
N SER A 102 -3.28 13.94 2.50
CA SER A 102 -2.07 14.77 2.44
C SER A 102 -1.30 14.69 3.76
N ASP A 103 0.03 14.68 3.67
CA ASP A 103 0.95 14.61 4.81
C ASP A 103 0.81 13.36 5.71
N TYR A 104 0.04 12.36 5.26
CA TYR A 104 -0.13 11.11 5.98
C TYR A 104 1.18 10.31 6.03
N PHE A 105 1.84 10.13 4.89
CA PHE A 105 3.18 9.54 4.80
C PHE A 105 4.22 10.66 4.84
N THR A 106 5.08 10.65 5.87
CA THR A 106 6.14 11.66 6.04
C THR A 106 7.44 11.22 5.37
N ARG A 107 7.67 9.92 5.26
CA ARG A 107 8.82 9.34 4.55
C ARG A 107 8.43 8.00 3.93
N VAL A 108 8.80 7.80 2.67
CA VAL A 108 8.71 6.51 1.99
C VAL A 108 9.98 6.25 1.19
N GLU A 109 10.54 5.06 1.31
CA GLU A 109 11.58 4.53 0.46
C GLU A 109 11.22 3.10 0.06
N LEU A 110 10.89 2.91 -1.21
CA LEU A 110 10.55 1.61 -1.78
C LEU A 110 11.53 1.30 -2.91
N THR A 111 12.06 0.08 -2.91
CA THR A 111 12.69 -0.50 -4.09
C THR A 111 12.22 -1.92 -4.30
N ALA A 112 11.96 -2.28 -5.56
CA ALA A 112 11.57 -3.63 -5.95
C ALA A 112 12.33 -4.06 -7.20
N ARG A 113 12.42 -5.38 -7.40
CA ARG A 113 13.01 -5.97 -8.60
C ARG A 113 12.05 -7.00 -9.19
N ASP A 114 11.68 -6.79 -10.45
CA ASP A 114 10.81 -7.70 -11.20
C ASP A 114 11.45 -8.03 -12.55
N ASN A 115 11.70 -9.32 -12.83
CA ASN A 115 12.15 -9.83 -14.14
C ASN A 115 13.27 -9.01 -14.84
N GLY A 116 14.19 -8.44 -14.07
CA GLY A 116 15.31 -7.63 -14.57
C GLY A 116 15.10 -6.11 -14.48
N ASN A 117 13.86 -5.65 -14.33
CA ASN A 117 13.51 -4.25 -14.09
C ASN A 117 13.67 -3.90 -12.61
N ARG A 118 14.16 -2.68 -12.36
CA ARG A 118 14.32 -2.11 -11.02
C ARG A 118 13.35 -0.95 -10.88
N HIS A 119 12.48 -1.03 -9.88
CA HIS A 119 11.57 0.04 -9.52
C HIS A 119 12.06 0.73 -8.25
N SER A 120 11.92 2.04 -8.19
CA SER A 120 12.25 2.83 -7.00
C SER A 120 11.28 3.98 -6.84
N TYR A 121 10.81 4.19 -5.61
CA TYR A 121 9.95 5.29 -5.24
C TYR A 121 10.46 5.90 -3.93
N LYS A 122 10.48 7.23 -3.87
CA LYS A 122 10.88 7.98 -2.69
C LYS A 122 9.93 9.15 -2.48
N LEU A 123 9.49 9.29 -1.24
CA LEU A 123 8.76 10.44 -0.74
C LEU A 123 9.45 10.90 0.54
N SER A 124 9.70 12.20 0.67
CA SER A 124 10.13 12.82 1.93
C SER A 124 9.44 14.16 2.00
N LEU A 125 8.66 14.38 3.06
CA LEU A 125 8.15 15.70 3.37
C LEU A 125 9.23 16.40 4.20
N GLU A 126 9.74 17.51 3.67
CA GLU A 126 10.72 18.37 4.34
C GLU A 126 10.11 19.11 5.54
#